data_AF-A0A8D8GUF6-F1
#
_entry.id   AF-A0A8D8GUF6-F1
#
_cell.length_a   1.000
_cell.length_b   1.000
_cell.length_c   1.000
_cell.angle_alpha   90.00
_cell.angle_beta   90.00
_cell.angle_gamma   90.00
#
_symmetry.space_group_name_H-M   'P 1'
#
loop_
_entity.id
_entity.type
_entity.pdbx_description
1 polymer ?
#
loop_
_entity_poly.entity_id
_entity_poly.type
_entity_poly.pdbx_seq_one_letter_code
_entity_poly.pdbx_strand_id
1 'polypeptide(L)'
;MKPQVKEALPCPATWIRFTLTAAVFLLDTHGLLCRQCFSLVSWDDCERVARDNLCTTVGVNTSNLNLLHENPTLALGNLSEFRCYKYQARINRHNDRGLVTGYGRGCTFAAGDFCSGWKPAVAVKQCDVCDDRDLCNRGGGRAGPEVVVVLGVAAVIAAIGTGRYN
;
A
#
# COMPACT_ATOMS: atom_id res chain seq x y z
N MET A 1 66.95 -34.47 36.43
CA MET A 1 67.39 -33.09 36.76
C MET A 1 67.19 -32.20 35.53
N LYS A 2 66.55 -31.03 35.70
CA LYS A 2 66.28 -29.93 34.73
C LYS A 2 67.53 -29.46 33.94
N PRO A 3 67.47 -28.54 32.94
CA PRO A 3 66.34 -27.95 32.17
C PRO A 3 66.62 -27.75 30.64
N GLN A 4 65.61 -27.43 29.82
CA GLN A 4 65.71 -26.55 28.63
C GLN A 4 64.34 -25.87 28.43
N VAL A 5 64.14 -24.59 28.77
CA VAL A 5 64.40 -23.37 27.95
C VAL A 5 63.40 -23.21 26.80
N LYS A 6 62.38 -22.36 26.95
CA LYS A 6 62.32 -20.93 26.56
C LYS A 6 60.86 -20.51 26.35
N GLU A 7 60.47 -19.42 27.00
CA GLU A 7 59.28 -18.65 26.66
C GLU A 7 59.39 -18.13 25.22
N ALA A 8 58.31 -18.25 24.45
CA ALA A 8 58.07 -17.48 23.24
C ALA A 8 56.61 -16.99 23.27
N LEU A 9 56.47 -15.68 23.04
CA LEU A 9 55.29 -14.85 23.25
C LEU A 9 54.01 -15.35 22.53
N PRO A 10 52.81 -15.03 23.07
CA PRO A 10 51.56 -15.16 22.32
C PRO A 10 51.52 -14.12 21.18
N CYS A 11 51.31 -14.60 19.95
CA CYS A 11 51.01 -13.74 18.81
C CYS A 11 49.75 -12.91 19.09
N PRO A 12 49.75 -11.60 18.78
CA PRO A 12 48.61 -10.74 19.03
C PRO A 12 47.44 -11.18 18.14
N ALA A 13 46.29 -11.37 18.79
CA ALA A 13 45.00 -11.60 18.20
C ALA A 13 44.78 -10.66 17.02
N THR A 14 44.87 -11.19 15.80
CA THR A 14 44.51 -10.46 14.60
C THR A 14 43.02 -10.68 14.43
N TRP A 15 42.28 -9.67 14.87
CA TRP A 15 40.83 -9.60 14.89
C TRP A 15 40.29 -9.92 13.49
N ILE A 16 39.67 -11.09 13.35
CA ILE A 16 38.83 -11.41 12.20
C ILE A 16 37.69 -10.39 12.24
N ARG A 17 37.81 -9.35 11.41
CA ARG A 17 36.72 -8.42 11.16
C ARG A 17 35.62 -9.21 10.46
N PHE A 18 34.65 -9.68 11.23
CA PHE A 18 33.36 -10.09 10.70
C PHE A 18 32.71 -8.87 10.06
N THR A 19 32.91 -8.71 8.74
CA THR A 19 32.13 -7.75 7.96
C THR A 19 30.72 -8.29 7.84
N LEU A 20 29.86 -7.86 8.77
CA LEU A 20 28.41 -7.96 8.67
C LEU A 20 27.97 -7.04 7.53
N THR A 21 27.97 -7.54 6.29
CA THR A 21 27.21 -6.92 5.21
C THR A 21 25.73 -7.11 5.53
N ALA A 22 25.13 -6.12 6.18
CA ALA A 22 23.69 -5.97 6.23
C ALA A 22 23.21 -5.68 4.80
N ALA A 23 22.79 -6.72 4.09
CA ALA A 23 22.01 -6.54 2.88
C ALA A 23 20.66 -5.94 3.28
N VAL A 24 20.56 -4.61 3.20
CA VAL A 24 19.26 -3.93 3.23
C VAL A 24 18.59 -4.28 1.90
N PHE A 25 17.85 -5.38 1.89
CA PHE A 25 16.88 -5.64 0.84
C PHE A 25 15.79 -4.58 0.99
N LEU A 26 15.96 -3.44 0.32
CA LEU A 26 14.84 -2.58 -0.04
C LEU A 26 14.04 -3.33 -1.10
N LEU A 27 13.30 -4.34 -0.66
CA LEU A 27 12.15 -4.83 -1.40
C LEU A 27 11.15 -3.68 -1.37
N ASP A 28 11.22 -2.85 -2.41
CA ASP A 28 10.11 -1.98 -2.80
C ASP A 28 8.97 -2.89 -3.30
N THR A 29 8.41 -3.69 -2.40
CA THR A 29 7.04 -4.17 -2.55
C THR A 29 6.15 -2.99 -2.16
N HIS A 30 6.11 -1.97 -3.02
CA HIS A 30 5.09 -0.91 -2.92
C HIS A 30 3.74 -1.56 -3.19
N GLY A 31 3.17 -2.22 -2.17
CA GLY A 31 1.80 -2.70 -2.26
C GLY A 31 0.88 -1.50 -2.43
N LEU A 32 -0.12 -1.64 -3.30
CA LEU A 32 -1.04 -0.55 -3.60
C LEU A 32 -1.76 -0.11 -2.32
N LEU A 33 -1.71 1.18 -2.02
CA LEU A 33 -2.47 1.80 -0.94
C LEU A 33 -3.72 2.43 -1.53
N CYS A 34 -4.89 2.09 -1.01
CA CYS A 34 -6.14 2.74 -1.39
C CYS A 34 -6.80 3.40 -0.19
N ARG A 35 -7.41 4.55 -0.42
CA ARG A 35 -8.26 5.22 0.57
C ARG A 35 -9.58 4.46 0.67
N GLN A 36 -9.83 3.86 1.83
CA GLN A 36 -11.00 3.05 2.10
C GLN A 36 -12.00 3.80 2.98
N CYS A 37 -13.26 3.81 2.55
CA CYS A 37 -14.39 4.24 3.36
C CYS A 37 -15.70 3.69 2.79
N PHE A 38 -16.74 3.66 3.62
CA PHE A 38 -18.11 3.38 3.20
C PHE A 38 -19.08 4.24 4.01
N SER A 39 -20.07 4.83 3.34
CA SER A 39 -21.15 5.55 3.99
C SER A 39 -22.47 5.36 3.23
N LEU A 40 -23.58 5.45 3.96
CA LEU A 40 -24.93 5.51 3.39
C LEU A 40 -25.51 6.95 3.41
N VAL A 41 -24.72 7.92 3.87
CA VAL A 41 -25.16 9.30 4.08
C VAL A 41 -24.68 10.18 2.95
N SER A 42 -23.36 10.33 2.79
CA SER A 42 -22.75 11.20 1.79
C SER A 42 -21.28 10.82 1.53
N TRP A 43 -20.69 11.45 0.51
CA TRP A 43 -19.25 11.39 0.31
C TRP A 43 -18.48 12.00 1.49
N ASP A 44 -18.93 13.13 2.05
CA ASP A 44 -18.25 13.79 3.17
C ASP A 44 -18.17 12.89 4.41
N ASP A 45 -19.26 12.16 4.72
CA ASP A 45 -19.25 11.22 5.84
C ASP A 45 -18.27 10.05 5.59
N CYS A 46 -18.20 9.56 4.35
CA CYS A 46 -17.20 8.58 3.94
C CYS A 46 -15.78 9.14 4.11
N GLU A 47 -15.50 10.36 3.63
CA GLU A 47 -14.17 10.99 3.70
C GLU A 47 -13.71 11.25 5.13
N ARG A 48 -14.62 11.66 6.01
CA ARG A 48 -14.34 11.92 7.42
C ARG A 48 -13.77 10.71 8.15
N VAL A 49 -14.21 9.50 7.79
CA VAL A 49 -13.76 8.24 8.41
C VAL A 49 -12.75 7.47 7.55
N ALA A 50 -12.34 8.03 6.41
CA ALA A 50 -11.49 7.33 5.48
C ALA A 50 -10.10 7.04 6.05
N ARG A 51 -9.52 5.91 5.64
CA ARG A 51 -8.16 5.48 6.00
C ARG A 51 -7.45 4.96 4.76
N ASP A 52 -6.16 5.22 4.66
CA ASP A 52 -5.33 4.64 3.61
C ASP A 52 -4.91 3.24 4.06
N ASN A 53 -5.35 2.22 3.33
CA ASN A 53 -5.14 0.82 3.67
C ASN A 53 -4.34 0.11 2.58
N LEU A 54 -3.42 -0.76 2.99
CA LEU A 54 -2.69 -1.61 2.07
C LEU A 54 -3.64 -2.63 1.45
N CYS A 55 -3.67 -2.72 0.13
CA CYS A 55 -4.46 -3.73 -0.55
C CYS A 55 -3.88 -5.12 -0.27
N THR A 56 -4.74 -5.99 0.24
CA THR A 56 -4.43 -7.39 0.53
C THR A 56 -5.52 -8.26 -0.04
N THR A 57 -5.16 -9.49 -0.42
CA THR A 57 -6.11 -10.50 -0.92
C THR A 57 -7.24 -10.73 0.08
N VAL A 58 -6.93 -10.80 1.37
CA VAL A 58 -7.92 -10.97 2.43
C VAL A 58 -8.88 -9.77 2.47
N GLY A 59 -8.36 -8.54 2.49
CA GLY A 59 -9.19 -7.33 2.54
C GLY A 59 -10.09 -7.16 1.31
N VAL A 60 -9.58 -7.47 0.12
CA VAL A 60 -10.36 -7.43 -1.13
C VAL A 60 -11.45 -8.51 -1.12
N ASN A 61 -11.13 -9.75 -0.75
CA ASN A 61 -12.12 -10.83 -0.65
C ASN A 61 -13.23 -10.47 0.33
N THR A 62 -12.90 -9.95 1.52
CA THR A 62 -13.91 -9.50 2.50
C THR A 62 -14.80 -8.40 1.93
N SER A 63 -14.22 -7.43 1.22
CA SER A 63 -14.98 -6.33 0.60
C SER A 63 -15.89 -6.84 -0.52
N ASN A 64 -15.38 -7.71 -1.40
CA ASN A 64 -16.14 -8.29 -2.49
C ASN A 64 -17.27 -9.18 -1.96
N LEU A 65 -17.03 -9.99 -0.92
CA LEU A 65 -18.08 -10.79 -0.27
C LEU A 65 -19.28 -9.94 0.19
N ASN A 66 -19.02 -8.75 0.74
CA ASN A 66 -20.09 -7.83 1.17
C ASN A 66 -20.89 -7.22 0.00
N LEU A 67 -20.31 -7.21 -1.20
CA LEU A 67 -20.91 -6.63 -2.41
C LEU A 67 -21.41 -7.67 -3.40
N LEU A 68 -21.09 -8.96 -3.24
CA LEU A 68 -21.44 -10.03 -4.17
C LEU A 68 -22.95 -10.16 -4.40
N HIS A 69 -23.76 -9.86 -3.40
CA HIS A 69 -25.20 -9.84 -3.59
C HIS A 69 -25.61 -8.82 -4.65
N GLU A 70 -24.95 -7.67 -4.71
CA GLU A 70 -25.27 -6.57 -5.63
C GLU A 70 -24.49 -6.67 -6.94
N ASN A 71 -23.27 -7.19 -6.89
CA ASN A 71 -22.39 -7.41 -8.03
C ASN A 71 -21.82 -8.84 -7.99
N PRO A 72 -22.52 -9.82 -8.59
CA PRO A 72 -22.10 -11.22 -8.57
C PRO A 72 -20.85 -11.51 -9.41
N THR A 73 -20.35 -10.56 -10.22
CA THR A 73 -19.15 -10.76 -11.03
C THR A 73 -17.85 -10.40 -10.30
N LEU A 74 -17.95 -9.91 -9.06
CA LEU A 74 -16.76 -9.59 -8.26
C LEU A 74 -15.93 -10.85 -8.00
N ALA A 75 -14.65 -10.78 -8.37
CA ALA A 75 -13.73 -11.90 -8.20
C ALA A 75 -13.46 -12.19 -6.71
N LEU A 76 -13.41 -13.47 -6.37
CA LEU A 76 -12.89 -13.98 -5.11
C LEU A 76 -11.73 -14.91 -5.41
N GLY A 77 -10.71 -14.94 -4.55
CA GLY A 77 -9.64 -15.92 -4.67
C GLY A 77 -8.31 -15.44 -4.11
N ASN A 78 -7.23 -16.02 -4.63
CA ASN A 78 -5.86 -15.71 -4.21
C ASN A 78 -5.11 -14.93 -5.29
N LEU A 79 -5.59 -13.72 -5.59
CA LEU A 79 -4.96 -12.82 -6.55
C LEU A 79 -4.08 -11.80 -5.81
N SER A 80 -3.02 -11.35 -6.49
CA SER A 80 -1.99 -10.45 -5.93
C SER A 80 -1.94 -9.07 -6.57
N GLU A 81 -2.66 -8.86 -7.67
CA GLU A 81 -2.74 -7.57 -8.35
C GLU A 81 -4.00 -6.83 -7.95
N PHE A 82 -3.83 -5.56 -7.59
CA PHE A 82 -4.88 -4.75 -6.98
C PHE A 82 -5.08 -3.45 -7.76
N ARG A 83 -6.28 -2.89 -7.64
CA ARG A 83 -6.65 -1.56 -8.10
C ARG A 83 -7.49 -0.85 -7.04
N CYS A 84 -7.53 0.46 -7.06
CA CYS A 84 -8.45 1.22 -6.23
C CYS A 84 -9.78 1.42 -6.97
N TYR A 85 -10.89 1.45 -6.24
CA TYR A 85 -12.20 1.79 -6.78
C TYR A 85 -12.84 2.94 -6.02
N LYS A 86 -13.78 3.63 -6.66
CA LYS A 86 -14.71 4.57 -6.06
C LYS A 86 -16.08 4.39 -6.70
N TYR A 87 -17.14 4.22 -5.91
CA TYR A 87 -18.50 4.08 -6.44
C TYR A 87 -19.54 4.84 -5.62
N GLN A 88 -20.60 5.22 -6.32
CA GLN A 88 -21.87 5.68 -5.76
C GLN A 88 -22.98 4.88 -6.44
N ALA A 89 -23.73 4.10 -5.67
CA ALA A 89 -24.78 3.26 -6.21
C ALA A 89 -25.98 3.17 -5.26
N ARG A 90 -27.17 3.01 -5.84
CA ARG A 90 -28.37 2.67 -5.07
C ARG A 90 -28.43 1.15 -4.88
N ILE A 91 -28.18 0.67 -3.66
CA ILE A 91 -28.09 -0.75 -3.29
C ILE A 91 -29.23 -1.18 -2.36
N ASN A 92 -29.56 -2.47 -2.36
CA ASN A 92 -30.59 -3.08 -1.52
C ASN A 92 -29.95 -3.80 -0.33
N ARG A 93 -29.55 -3.03 0.70
CA ARG A 93 -28.83 -3.58 1.85
C ARG A 93 -29.70 -4.43 2.80
N HIS A 94 -31.02 -4.30 2.74
CA HIS A 94 -31.94 -4.92 3.68
C HIS A 94 -33.21 -5.39 2.95
N ASN A 95 -33.05 -6.38 2.05
CA ASN A 95 -34.12 -7.19 1.45
C ASN A 95 -35.52 -6.65 1.79
N ASP A 96 -35.97 -5.63 1.04
CA ASP A 96 -37.35 -5.12 0.98
C ASP A 96 -37.66 -3.74 1.62
N ARG A 97 -36.70 -3.01 2.21
CA ARG A 97 -36.95 -1.62 2.69
C ARG A 97 -36.65 -0.50 1.70
N GLY A 98 -36.37 -0.85 0.45
CA GLY A 98 -36.05 0.09 -0.63
C GLY A 98 -34.56 0.36 -0.80
N LEU A 99 -34.23 1.00 -1.92
CA LEU A 99 -32.84 1.25 -2.33
C LEU A 99 -32.23 2.44 -1.57
N VAL A 100 -31.08 2.22 -0.91
CA VAL A 100 -30.28 3.26 -0.25
C VAL A 100 -29.07 3.62 -1.10
N THR A 101 -28.64 4.89 -1.09
CA THR A 101 -27.43 5.30 -1.81
C THR A 101 -26.21 4.98 -0.96
N GLY A 102 -25.37 4.06 -1.43
CA GLY A 102 -24.06 3.79 -0.86
C GLY A 102 -22.98 4.59 -1.57
N TYR A 103 -22.01 5.06 -0.79
CA TYR A 103 -20.79 5.74 -1.20
C TYR A 103 -19.63 4.90 -0.70
N GLY A 104 -18.76 4.44 -1.59
CA GLY A 104 -17.70 3.52 -1.22
C GLY A 104 -16.43 3.70 -2.03
N ARG A 105 -15.30 3.46 -1.39
CA ARG A 105 -13.98 3.36 -2.04
C ARG A 105 -13.12 2.38 -1.28
N GLY A 106 -12.17 1.76 -1.97
CA GLY A 106 -11.31 0.73 -1.42
C GLY A 106 -10.52 -0.01 -2.50
N CYS A 107 -10.02 -1.19 -2.13
CA CYS A 107 -9.26 -2.06 -3.03
C CYS A 107 -10.17 -3.06 -3.75
N THR A 108 -9.86 -3.37 -5.00
CA THR A 108 -10.40 -4.48 -5.78
C THR A 108 -9.26 -5.24 -6.47
N PHE A 109 -9.54 -6.41 -7.04
CA PHE A 109 -8.57 -7.14 -7.85
C PHE A 109 -8.42 -6.53 -9.24
N ALA A 110 -7.21 -6.56 -9.79
CA ALA A 110 -6.94 -6.07 -11.15
C ALA A 110 -7.58 -6.95 -12.24
N ALA A 111 -7.70 -8.25 -11.97
CA ALA A 111 -8.16 -9.26 -12.93
C ALA A 111 -9.64 -9.09 -13.40
N GLY A 112 -10.40 -8.17 -12.81
CA GLY A 112 -11.80 -7.92 -13.19
C GLY A 112 -12.16 -6.44 -13.19
N ASP A 113 -13.29 -6.10 -13.79
CA ASP A 113 -13.84 -4.75 -13.79
C ASP A 113 -14.90 -4.60 -12.68
N PHE A 114 -14.51 -3.89 -11.61
CA PHE A 114 -15.37 -3.61 -10.46
C PHE A 114 -16.62 -2.80 -10.83
N CYS A 115 -16.56 -1.99 -11.89
CA CYS A 115 -17.68 -1.16 -12.33
C CYS A 115 -18.66 -1.89 -13.25
N SER A 116 -18.35 -3.12 -13.63
CA SER A 116 -19.21 -3.99 -14.44
C SER A 116 -19.97 -5.01 -13.58
N GLY A 117 -21.01 -5.62 -14.16
CA GLY A 117 -21.69 -6.79 -13.59
C GLY A 117 -22.56 -6.56 -12.36
N TRP A 118 -22.78 -5.30 -11.97
CA TRP A 118 -23.82 -4.92 -11.02
C TRP A 118 -25.20 -5.38 -11.49
N LYS A 119 -26.03 -5.88 -10.57
CA LYS A 119 -27.41 -6.30 -10.87
C LYS A 119 -28.22 -5.14 -11.45
N PRO A 120 -29.19 -5.40 -12.35
CA PRO A 120 -30.04 -4.35 -12.93
C PRO A 120 -30.82 -3.51 -11.91
N ALA A 121 -31.12 -4.08 -10.74
CA ALA A 121 -31.79 -3.37 -9.64
C ALA A 121 -30.88 -2.33 -8.95
N VAL A 122 -29.57 -2.41 -9.14
CA VAL A 122 -28.59 -1.48 -8.59
C VAL A 122 -28.41 -0.32 -9.56
N ALA A 123 -28.86 0.87 -9.17
CA ALA A 123 -28.62 2.07 -9.96
C ALA A 123 -27.25 2.66 -9.63
N VAL A 124 -26.21 2.22 -10.35
CA VAL A 124 -24.87 2.79 -10.28
C VAL A 124 -24.86 4.18 -10.92
N LYS A 125 -24.53 5.21 -10.14
CA LYS A 125 -24.47 6.61 -10.60
C LYS A 125 -23.06 7.05 -10.97
N GLN A 126 -22.08 6.58 -10.20
CA GLN A 126 -20.67 6.84 -10.42
C GLN A 126 -19.90 5.57 -10.09
N CYS A 127 -18.95 5.19 -10.94
CA CYS A 127 -18.01 4.14 -10.64
C CYS A 127 -16.71 4.37 -11.41
N ASP A 128 -15.61 4.41 -10.69
CA ASP A 128 -14.27 4.65 -11.21
C ASP A 128 -13.32 3.58 -10.65
N VAL A 129 -12.37 3.13 -11.47
CA VAL A 129 -11.26 2.25 -11.08
C VAL A 129 -9.96 2.94 -11.47
N CYS A 130 -8.97 2.93 -10.58
CA CYS A 130 -7.67 3.54 -10.83
C CYS A 130 -6.51 2.66 -10.34
N ASP A 131 -5.37 2.76 -11.03
CA ASP A 131 -4.16 1.98 -10.78
C ASP A 131 -3.15 2.72 -9.90
N ASP A 132 -3.48 3.94 -9.45
CA ASP A 132 -2.60 4.76 -8.64
C ASP A 132 -3.19 5.12 -7.27
N ARG A 133 -2.30 5.59 -6.41
CA ARG A 133 -2.63 6.00 -5.05
C ARG A 133 -3.38 7.33 -4.98
N ASP A 134 -3.48 8.10 -6.06
CA ASP A 134 -3.78 9.54 -5.98
C ASP A 134 -5.04 9.99 -6.74
N LEU A 135 -5.51 9.27 -7.77
CA LEU A 135 -6.63 9.70 -8.62
C LEU A 135 -7.99 9.44 -7.97
N CYS A 136 -8.39 8.17 -7.82
CA CYS A 136 -9.68 7.82 -7.22
C CYS A 136 -9.68 7.88 -5.67
N ASN A 137 -8.50 8.03 -5.06
CA ASN A 137 -8.30 8.26 -3.63
C ASN A 137 -8.38 9.73 -3.21
N ARG A 138 -8.23 10.70 -4.14
CA ARG A 138 -8.45 12.11 -3.80
C ARG A 138 -9.94 12.36 -3.60
N GLY A 139 -10.29 12.81 -2.39
CA GLY A 139 -11.58 13.44 -2.12
C GLY A 139 -11.76 14.62 -3.08
N GLY A 140 -13.00 14.93 -3.44
CA GLY A 140 -13.34 15.90 -4.50
C GLY A 140 -13.02 17.36 -4.17
N GLY A 141 -11.78 17.68 -3.82
CA GLY A 141 -11.27 19.03 -3.63
C GLY A 141 -10.13 19.31 -4.62
N ARG A 142 -10.35 20.26 -5.54
CA ARG A 142 -9.27 20.86 -6.32
C ARG A 142 -8.37 21.67 -5.39
N ALA A 143 -7.09 21.32 -5.25
CA ALA A 143 -6.01 22.25 -4.90
C ALA A 143 -4.62 21.64 -5.16
N GLY A 144 -3.92 22.18 -6.18
CA GLY A 144 -2.47 22.42 -6.19
C GLY A 144 -1.48 21.27 -6.44
N PRO A 145 -0.44 21.48 -7.27
CA PRO A 145 0.76 20.64 -7.26
C PRO A 145 1.66 21.11 -6.12
N GLU A 146 1.80 20.33 -5.05
CA GLU A 146 2.94 20.47 -4.14
C GLU A 146 4.07 19.58 -4.61
N VAL A 147 5.02 20.21 -5.29
CA VAL A 147 6.36 19.68 -5.54
C VAL A 147 7.06 19.57 -4.19
N VAL A 148 7.08 18.38 -3.60
CA VAL A 148 7.95 18.08 -2.45
C VAL A 148 9.35 17.81 -3.00
N VAL A 149 10.20 18.83 -2.94
CA VAL A 149 11.64 18.73 -3.19
C VAL A 149 12.25 17.83 -2.10
N VAL A 150 12.65 16.61 -2.48
CA VAL A 150 13.44 15.73 -1.60
C VAL A 150 14.89 16.24 -1.64
N LEU A 151 15.21 17.17 -0.75
CA LEU A 151 16.59 17.50 -0.40
C LEU A 151 17.03 16.55 0.72
N GLY A 152 17.95 15.63 0.40
CA GLY A 152 18.83 15.07 1.42
C GLY A 152 19.14 13.60 1.32
N VAL A 153 19.86 13.16 0.28
CA VAL A 153 20.96 12.19 0.44
C VAL A 153 22.04 12.48 -0.60
N ALA A 154 22.95 13.39 -0.28
CA ALA A 154 24.24 13.50 -0.96
C ALA A 154 25.30 14.01 0.03
N ALA A 155 25.59 13.22 1.04
CA ALA A 155 26.83 13.33 1.80
C ALA A 155 27.49 11.94 1.81
N VAL A 156 27.74 11.40 0.61
CA VAL A 156 28.61 10.25 0.41
C VAL A 156 30.02 10.80 0.22
N ILE A 157 30.85 10.55 1.22
CA ILE A 157 32.28 10.23 1.10
C ILE A 157 33.12 11.27 0.35
N ALA A 158 33.65 12.23 1.12
CA ALA A 158 34.90 12.92 0.78
C ALA A 158 35.69 13.21 2.06
N ALA A 159 36.02 12.16 2.81
CA ALA A 159 36.96 12.26 3.93
C ALA A 159 37.93 11.08 3.96
N ILE A 160 38.41 10.62 2.80
CA ILE A 160 39.66 9.85 2.72
C ILE A 160 40.38 10.25 1.43
N GLY A 161 41.47 11.01 1.59
CA GLY A 161 42.53 11.12 0.59
C GLY A 161 42.49 12.36 -0.31
N THR A 162 43.16 13.43 0.11
CA THR A 162 44.28 14.04 -0.64
C THR A 162 44.86 15.19 0.19
N GLY A 163 46.17 15.14 0.45
CA GLY A 163 46.87 16.10 1.30
C GLY A 163 47.11 17.48 0.67
N ARG A 164 47.52 18.43 1.52
CA ARG A 164 48.39 19.59 1.22
C ARG A 164 48.91 20.14 2.56
N TYR A 165 50.21 20.04 2.81
CA TYR A 165 51.17 21.16 2.70
C TYR A 165 50.73 22.42 3.47
N ASN A 166 51.18 22.55 4.72
CA ASN A 166 52.21 23.50 5.15
C ASN A 166 52.78 23.05 6.51
#